data_AF-A0A811QAV0-F1
#
_entry.id   AF-A0A811QAV0-F1
#
_cell.length_a   1.000
_cell.length_b   1.000
_cell.length_c   1.000
_cell.angle_alpha   90.00
_cell.angle_beta   90.00
_cell.angle_gamma   90.00
#
_symmetry.space_group_name_H-M   'P 1'
#
loop_
_entity.id
_entity.type
_entity.pdbx_description
1 polymer ?
#
loop_
_entity_poly.entity_id
_entity_poly.type
_entity_poly.pdbx_seq_one_letter_code
_entity_poly.pdbx_strand_id
1 'polypeptide(L)'
;MCLYIDEFTRVPNGIGSLTNLEVLSTLDITVSIDIIEELGQLMELRVLHILLFIGWSGKLVECLHKLQNIQYLYIKIFGDHQWDFGGLDAWVAPRHLYRLDIEWPCWFSTLPTWMNESYLLDLVYLSIAVRDLGQVNLETLGRLRALHLLQLSVDPKNLGTLGGFIIGC
;
A
#
# COMPACT_ATOMS: atom_id res chain seq x y z
N MET A 1 16.00 14.65 2.10
CA MET A 1 16.79 13.99 3.19
C MET A 1 16.37 12.53 3.33
N CYS A 2 17.26 11.61 3.73
CA CYS A 2 16.93 10.18 3.84
C CYS A 2 17.23 9.62 5.23
N LEU A 3 16.30 8.85 5.79
CA LEU A 3 16.44 8.16 7.06
C LEU A 3 16.24 6.66 6.84
N TYR A 4 17.30 5.91 7.09
CA TYR A 4 17.30 4.46 7.01
C TYR A 4 17.27 3.87 8.41
N ILE A 5 16.29 3.02 8.67
CA ILE A 5 15.98 2.43 9.98
C ILE A 5 15.87 0.92 9.77
N ASP A 6 16.44 0.16 10.72
CA ASP A 6 16.35 -1.30 10.73
C ASP A 6 14.94 -1.77 11.13
N GLU A 7 14.52 -2.95 10.68
CA GLU A 7 13.14 -3.49 10.74
C GLU A 7 12.56 -3.57 12.18
N PHE A 8 13.40 -3.48 13.22
CA PHE A 8 12.96 -3.52 14.63
C PHE A 8 13.49 -2.35 15.47
N THR A 9 14.00 -1.31 14.83
CA THR A 9 14.46 -0.12 15.57
C THR A 9 13.29 0.77 15.90
N ARG A 10 13.05 0.94 17.21
CA ARG A 10 12.04 1.87 17.70
C ARG A 10 12.44 3.31 17.35
N VAL A 11 11.60 3.96 16.57
CA VAL A 11 11.78 5.36 16.21
C VAL A 11 11.40 6.24 17.41
N PRO A 12 12.27 7.16 17.85
CA PRO A 12 11.92 8.09 18.91
C PRO A 12 10.86 9.08 18.45
N ASN A 13 10.09 9.61 19.39
CA ASN A 13 9.13 10.68 19.11
C ASN A 13 9.85 11.90 18.51
N GLY A 14 9.17 12.66 17.67
CA GLY A 14 9.70 13.85 17.00
C GLY A 14 10.13 13.64 15.55
N ILE A 15 9.82 12.50 14.93
CA ILE A 15 10.04 12.28 13.49
C ILE A 15 9.31 13.33 12.66
N GLY A 16 8.15 13.83 13.11
CA GLY A 16 7.37 14.86 12.43
C GLY A 16 8.11 16.20 12.25
N SER A 17 9.17 16.44 13.03
CA SER A 17 10.04 17.62 12.88
C SER A 17 10.95 17.56 11.65
N LEU A 18 11.12 16.37 11.04
CA LEU A 18 11.96 16.14 9.87
C LEU A 18 11.24 16.51 8.57
N THR A 19 10.73 17.73 8.46
CA THR A 19 9.83 18.15 7.36
C THR A 19 10.42 18.03 5.95
N ASN A 20 11.76 18.01 5.81
CA ASN A 20 12.46 17.79 4.54
C ASN A 20 12.80 16.30 4.27
N LEU A 21 12.22 15.38 5.03
CA LEU A 21 12.44 13.94 4.86
C LEU A 21 11.73 13.45 3.59
N GLU A 22 12.51 12.86 2.69
CA GLU A 22 12.06 12.31 1.40
C GLU A 22 12.01 10.79 1.41
N VAL A 23 12.86 10.14 2.21
CA VAL A 23 12.95 8.68 2.30
C VAL A 23 12.91 8.25 3.76
N LEU A 24 11.98 7.34 4.06
CA LEU A 24 11.86 6.65 5.34
C LEU A 24 11.76 5.14 5.08
N SER A 25 12.85 4.42 5.32
CA SER A 25 13.03 3.05 4.82
C SER A 25 12.35 1.95 5.61
N THR A 26 12.06 2.14 6.89
CA THR A 26 11.24 1.21 7.69
C THR A 26 10.75 1.96 8.91
N LEU A 27 9.43 2.09 9.03
CA LEU A 27 8.79 2.66 10.19
C LEU A 27 7.96 1.56 10.84
N ASP A 28 8.48 1.02 11.93
CA ASP A 28 7.71 0.12 12.78
C ASP A 28 6.73 0.93 13.63
N ILE A 29 5.47 0.93 13.21
CA ILE A 29 4.43 1.58 13.99
C ILE A 29 3.84 0.63 15.03
N THR A 30 4.12 -0.69 14.98
CA THR A 30 3.44 -1.77 15.75
C THR A 30 3.38 -1.57 17.26
N VAL A 31 4.24 -0.71 17.79
CA VAL A 31 4.38 -0.41 19.22
C VAL A 31 3.62 0.86 19.64
N SER A 32 3.39 1.81 18.75
CA SER A 32 2.69 3.06 19.07
C SER A 32 2.01 3.69 17.87
N ILE A 33 0.74 4.08 18.06
CA ILE A 33 -0.07 4.73 17.03
C ILE A 33 0.20 6.23 16.92
N ASP A 34 0.82 6.84 17.94
CA ASP A 34 1.04 8.29 18.01
C ASP A 34 1.97 8.77 16.89
N ILE A 35 2.86 7.88 16.43
CA ILE A 35 3.80 8.18 15.34
C ILE A 35 3.10 8.36 13.98
N ILE A 36 1.88 7.84 13.80
CA ILE A 36 1.10 8.04 12.57
C ILE A 36 0.75 9.53 12.40
N GLU A 37 0.46 10.24 13.49
CA GLU A 37 0.13 11.66 13.44
C GLU A 37 1.34 12.50 13.00
N GLU A 38 2.52 12.17 13.53
CA GLU A 38 3.78 12.79 13.15
C GLU A 38 4.17 12.48 11.70
N LEU A 39 3.97 11.24 11.26
CA LEU A 39 4.21 10.81 9.89
C LEU A 39 3.40 11.68 8.90
N GLY A 40 2.17 12.03 9.24
CA GLY A 40 1.30 12.88 8.43
C GLY A 40 1.79 14.33 8.26
N GLN A 41 2.88 14.72 8.91
CA GLN A 41 3.52 16.04 8.78
C GLN A 41 4.67 16.02 7.74
N LEU A 42 5.10 14.84 7.30
CA LEU A 42 6.24 14.66 6.40
C LEU A 42 5.81 14.83 4.93
N MET A 43 5.45 16.06 4.56
CA MET A 43 4.86 16.35 3.25
C MET A 43 5.81 16.12 2.07
N GLU A 44 7.12 16.17 2.29
CA GLU A 44 8.14 15.92 1.25
C GLU A 44 8.44 14.41 1.06
N LEU A 45 7.75 13.53 1.79
CA LEU A 45 8.05 12.11 1.78
C LEU A 45 7.65 11.47 0.44
N ARG A 46 8.62 10.78 -0.17
CA ARG A 46 8.51 10.11 -1.47
C ARG A 46 8.63 8.59 -1.35
N VAL A 47 9.41 8.11 -0.39
CA VAL A 47 9.56 6.68 -0.12
C VAL A 47 9.20 6.40 1.32
N LEU A 48 8.28 5.47 1.52
CA LEU A 48 7.76 5.12 2.84
C LEU A 48 7.54 3.62 2.93
N HIS A 49 8.21 3.01 3.89
CA HIS A 49 8.00 1.61 4.23
C HIS A 49 7.48 1.54 5.67
N ILE A 50 6.36 0.82 5.88
CA ILE A 50 5.70 0.75 7.18
C ILE A 50 5.48 -0.70 7.57
N LEU A 51 5.67 -0.99 8.86
CA LEU A 51 5.26 -2.23 9.49
C LEU A 51 4.16 -1.94 10.52
N LEU A 52 3.05 -2.66 10.48
CA LEU A 52 1.93 -2.46 11.42
C LEU A 52 1.23 -3.75 11.81
N PHE A 53 0.50 -3.72 12.94
CA PHE A 53 -0.44 -4.78 13.31
C PHE A 53 -1.82 -4.55 12.70
N ILE A 54 -2.61 -5.62 12.63
CA ILE A 54 -4.02 -5.55 12.23
C ILE A 54 -4.80 -4.55 13.12
N GLY A 55 -5.74 -3.80 12.52
CA GLY A 55 -6.61 -2.85 13.24
C GLY A 55 -6.25 -1.37 13.14
N TRP A 56 -5.13 -1.01 12.47
CA TRP A 56 -4.71 0.39 12.34
C TRP A 56 -4.91 1.01 10.96
N SER A 57 -5.60 0.31 10.06
CA SER A 57 -5.87 0.76 8.69
C SER A 57 -6.49 2.15 8.63
N GLY A 58 -7.53 2.43 9.42
CA GLY A 58 -8.26 3.70 9.34
C GLY A 58 -7.36 4.93 9.55
N LYS A 59 -6.56 4.93 10.63
CA LYS A 59 -5.62 6.05 10.89
C LYS A 59 -4.49 6.10 9.87
N LEU A 60 -4.00 4.95 9.43
CA LEU A 60 -2.99 4.89 8.37
C LEU A 60 -3.51 5.50 7.07
N VAL A 61 -4.74 5.19 6.67
CA VAL A 61 -5.38 5.77 5.48
C VAL A 61 -5.48 7.29 5.59
N GLU A 62 -5.95 7.81 6.73
CA GLU A 62 -6.01 9.26 6.96
C GLU A 62 -4.63 9.92 6.84
N CYS A 63 -3.58 9.24 7.32
CA CYS A 63 -2.20 9.70 7.20
C CYS A 63 -1.72 9.67 5.75
N LEU A 64 -1.91 8.56 5.04
CA LEU A 64 -1.52 8.39 3.63
C LEU A 64 -2.22 9.41 2.72
N HIS A 65 -3.44 9.86 3.04
CA HIS A 65 -4.10 10.95 2.32
C HIS A 65 -3.42 12.31 2.48
N LYS A 66 -2.59 12.53 3.51
CA LYS A 66 -1.79 13.74 3.65
C LYS A 66 -0.50 13.66 2.84
N LEU A 67 0.04 12.45 2.68
CA LEU A 67 1.31 12.18 2.01
C LEU A 67 1.18 12.14 0.49
N GLN A 68 0.89 13.31 -0.08
CA GLN A 68 0.61 13.43 -1.51
C GLN A 68 1.83 13.21 -2.39
N ASN A 69 3.06 13.31 -1.87
CA ASN A 69 4.30 13.16 -2.64
C ASN A 69 4.85 11.72 -2.72
N ILE A 70 4.12 10.73 -2.18
CA ILE A 70 4.57 9.34 -2.15
C ILE A 70 4.68 8.75 -3.55
N GLN A 71 5.85 8.19 -3.82
CA GLN A 71 6.24 7.55 -5.08
C GLN A 71 6.44 6.04 -4.89
N TYR A 72 6.96 5.63 -3.74
CA TYR A 72 7.08 4.23 -3.35
C TYR A 72 6.49 4.04 -1.95
N LEU A 73 5.45 3.20 -1.88
CA LEU A 73 4.86 2.72 -0.65
C LEU A 73 5.10 1.21 -0.49
N TYR A 74 5.71 0.82 0.62
CA TYR A 74 5.76 -0.55 1.09
C TYR A 74 5.01 -0.67 2.41
N ILE A 75 4.13 -1.65 2.54
CA ILE A 75 3.37 -1.92 3.76
C ILE A 75 3.47 -3.40 4.08
N LYS A 76 3.98 -3.72 5.27
CA LYS A 76 3.94 -5.05 5.86
C LYS A 76 3.00 -5.06 7.03
N ILE A 77 2.09 -6.03 7.03
CA ILE A 77 1.10 -6.16 8.11
C ILE A 77 1.36 -7.46 8.85
N PHE A 78 1.40 -7.37 10.18
CA PHE A 78 1.49 -8.52 11.07
C PHE A 78 0.09 -8.86 11.60
N GLY A 79 -0.25 -10.13 11.55
CA GLY A 79 -1.53 -10.65 12.06
C GLY A 79 -1.72 -12.12 11.70
N ASP A 80 -2.42 -12.84 12.55
CA ASP A 80 -2.74 -14.26 12.44
C ASP A 80 -4.11 -14.53 11.80
N HIS A 81 -4.97 -13.51 11.70
CA HIS A 81 -6.34 -13.61 11.19
C HIS A 81 -6.43 -13.20 9.72
N GLN A 82 -6.48 -14.21 8.85
CA GLN A 82 -6.35 -14.10 7.38
C GLN A 82 -7.50 -13.37 6.67
N TRP A 83 -8.58 -13.00 7.37
CA TRP A 83 -9.87 -12.72 6.73
C TRP A 83 -10.53 -11.38 7.05
N ASP A 84 -9.99 -10.52 7.92
CA ASP A 84 -10.70 -9.30 8.33
C ASP A 84 -9.94 -7.99 8.13
N PHE A 85 -8.76 -8.01 7.51
CA PHE A 85 -8.15 -6.76 7.06
C PHE A 85 -8.76 -6.34 5.72
N GLY A 86 -9.82 -5.54 5.81
CA GLY A 86 -10.15 -4.51 4.83
C GLY A 86 -9.72 -3.17 5.43
N GLY A 87 -9.23 -2.25 4.62
CA GLY A 87 -8.74 -1.00 5.21
C GLY A 87 -8.14 0.00 4.26
N LEU A 88 -7.35 -0.45 3.29
CA LEU A 88 -6.80 0.46 2.29
C LEU A 88 -7.79 0.75 1.14
N ASP A 89 -9.00 0.18 1.17
CA ASP A 89 -10.04 0.41 0.17
C ASP A 89 -10.39 1.89 0.01
N ALA A 90 -10.30 2.67 1.10
CA ALA A 90 -10.56 4.10 1.09
C ALA A 90 -9.34 4.94 0.69
N TRP A 91 -8.14 4.36 0.63
CA TRP A 91 -6.94 5.09 0.24
C TRP A 91 -6.90 5.33 -1.27
N VAL A 92 -6.63 6.59 -1.65
CA VAL A 92 -6.41 6.99 -3.04
C VAL A 92 -4.92 7.23 -3.28
N ALA A 93 -4.35 6.45 -4.21
CA ALA A 93 -2.96 6.59 -4.60
C ALA A 93 -2.67 7.95 -5.27
N PRO A 94 -1.54 8.60 -4.94
CA PRO A 94 -1.09 9.80 -5.65
C PRO A 94 -0.60 9.47 -7.07
N ARG A 95 -0.67 10.45 -7.98
CA ARG A 95 -0.46 10.23 -9.43
C ARG A 95 0.93 9.74 -9.82
N HIS A 96 1.95 10.15 -9.08
CA HIS A 96 3.35 9.76 -9.30
C HIS A 96 3.76 8.50 -8.53
N LEU A 97 2.78 7.75 -7.99
CA LEU A 97 3.06 6.46 -7.39
C LEU A 97 3.59 5.51 -8.49
N TYR A 98 4.88 5.15 -8.40
CA TYR A 98 5.52 4.25 -9.35
C TYR A 98 5.66 2.82 -8.80
N ARG A 99 5.63 2.65 -7.47
CA ARG A 99 5.72 1.34 -6.82
C ARG A 99 4.79 1.24 -5.61
N LEU A 100 3.96 0.21 -5.62
CA LEU A 100 3.14 -0.19 -4.49
C LEU A 100 3.40 -1.65 -4.15
N ASP A 101 3.73 -1.90 -2.89
CA ASP A 101 4.00 -3.23 -2.39
C ASP A 101 3.30 -3.40 -1.03
N ILE A 102 2.24 -4.18 -1.01
CA ILE A 102 1.47 -4.44 0.20
C ILE A 102 1.55 -5.94 0.47
N GLU A 103 2.31 -6.29 1.51
CA GLU A 103 2.52 -7.66 1.93
C GLU A 103 1.30 -8.19 2.68
N TRP A 104 1.07 -9.50 2.53
CA TRP A 104 0.02 -10.25 3.20
C TRP A 104 0.11 -10.10 4.74
N PRO A 105 -1.01 -10.03 5.49
CA PRO A 105 -2.39 -10.40 5.14
C PRO A 105 -3.35 -9.25 4.78
N CYS A 106 -2.88 -8.15 4.16
CA CYS A 106 -3.79 -7.08 3.74
C CYS A 106 -4.61 -7.46 2.50
N TRP A 107 -5.95 -7.34 2.54
CA TRP A 107 -6.81 -7.55 1.38
C TRP A 107 -7.59 -6.28 1.03
N PHE A 108 -7.54 -5.88 -0.24
CA PHE A 108 -8.58 -5.00 -0.77
C PHE A 108 -9.86 -5.80 -0.97
N SER A 109 -11.00 -5.17 -0.67
CA SER A 109 -12.31 -5.76 -0.88
C SER A 109 -12.56 -6.01 -2.37
N THR A 110 -12.25 -5.01 -3.19
CA THR A 110 -12.24 -5.07 -4.66
C THR A 110 -11.03 -4.33 -5.20
N LEU A 111 -10.77 -4.36 -6.50
CA LEU A 111 -9.69 -3.56 -7.08
C LEU A 111 -9.95 -2.06 -6.77
N PRO A 112 -8.97 -1.30 -6.24
CA PRO A 112 -9.16 0.10 -5.91
C PRO A 112 -9.56 0.94 -7.11
N THR A 113 -10.51 1.86 -6.91
CA THR A 113 -11.09 2.68 -7.99
C THR A 113 -10.07 3.55 -8.71
N TRP A 114 -9.04 4.03 -7.99
CA TRP A 114 -7.95 4.82 -8.56
C TRP A 114 -7.11 4.06 -9.59
N MET A 115 -7.16 2.71 -9.62
CA MET A 115 -6.51 1.91 -10.69
C MET A 115 -7.30 1.96 -12.01
N ASN A 116 -8.60 2.24 -11.96
CA ASN A 116 -9.42 2.44 -13.15
C ASN A 116 -9.23 3.83 -13.76
N GLU A 117 -8.71 4.75 -12.99
CA GLU A 117 -8.45 6.09 -13.49
C GLU A 117 -7.10 6.12 -14.22
N SER A 118 -7.10 6.58 -15.46
CA SER A 118 -5.93 6.69 -16.35
C SER A 118 -4.82 7.65 -15.85
N TYR A 119 -4.83 8.02 -14.56
CA TYR A 119 -3.93 9.01 -13.97
C TYR A 119 -2.64 8.42 -13.41
N LEU A 120 -2.53 7.09 -13.24
CA LEU A 120 -1.30 6.41 -12.83
C LEU A 120 -0.48 5.97 -14.04
N LEU A 121 0.09 6.95 -14.73
CA LEU A 121 0.90 6.69 -15.92
C LEU A 121 2.26 6.07 -15.58
N ASP A 122 2.71 6.20 -14.33
CA ASP A 122 4.07 5.85 -13.91
C ASP A 122 4.14 4.58 -13.04
N LEU A 123 3.02 3.91 -12.77
CA LEU A 123 3.01 2.71 -11.93
C LEU A 123 3.72 1.54 -12.63
N VAL A 124 4.90 1.17 -12.14
CA VAL A 124 5.77 0.13 -12.70
C VAL A 124 5.64 -1.20 -11.97
N TYR A 125 5.46 -1.16 -10.65
CA TYR A 125 5.42 -2.34 -9.80
C TYR A 125 4.18 -2.29 -8.90
N LEU A 126 3.37 -3.35 -8.96
CA LEU A 126 2.19 -3.50 -8.13
C LEU A 126 2.17 -4.89 -7.49
N SER A 127 2.20 -4.95 -6.16
CA SER A 127 1.99 -6.17 -5.37
C SER A 127 0.87 -5.93 -4.36
N ILE A 128 -0.27 -6.62 -4.54
CA ILE A 128 -1.46 -6.49 -3.68
C ILE A 128 -2.22 -7.83 -3.58
N ALA A 129 -3.10 -7.95 -2.58
CA ALA A 129 -4.13 -8.98 -2.53
C ALA A 129 -5.54 -8.38 -2.61
N VAL A 130 -6.44 -9.03 -3.35
CA VAL A 130 -7.81 -8.57 -3.59
C VAL A 130 -8.79 -9.73 -3.40
N ARG A 131 -9.91 -9.50 -2.70
CA ARG A 131 -10.90 -10.57 -2.44
C ARG A 131 -11.72 -10.91 -3.68
N ASP A 132 -12.15 -9.90 -4.41
CA ASP A 132 -12.95 -10.06 -5.62
C ASP A 132 -12.40 -9.21 -6.76
N LEU A 133 -12.13 -9.87 -7.89
CA LEU A 133 -11.66 -9.24 -9.12
C LEU A 133 -12.79 -8.87 -10.09
N GLY A 134 -14.04 -9.32 -9.92
CA GLY A 134 -15.14 -9.00 -10.84
C GLY A 134 -14.82 -9.19 -12.34
N GLN A 135 -15.66 -8.66 -13.23
CA GLN A 135 -15.41 -8.66 -14.70
C GLN A 135 -14.68 -7.41 -15.21
N VAL A 136 -14.73 -6.29 -14.50
CA VAL A 136 -14.22 -4.98 -14.96
C VAL A 136 -12.71 -4.80 -14.65
N ASN A 137 -12.11 -5.65 -13.82
CA ASN A 137 -10.89 -5.27 -13.12
C ASN A 137 -9.58 -5.78 -13.79
N LEU A 138 -9.61 -6.86 -14.58
CA LEU A 138 -8.42 -7.28 -15.35
C LEU A 138 -8.16 -6.38 -16.55
N GLU A 139 -9.22 -5.94 -17.24
CA GLU A 139 -9.10 -4.95 -18.33
C GLU A 139 -8.53 -3.63 -17.83
N THR A 140 -8.88 -3.25 -16.59
CA THR A 140 -8.35 -2.06 -15.92
C THR A 140 -6.84 -2.16 -15.70
N LEU A 141 -6.35 -3.28 -15.18
CA LEU A 141 -4.91 -3.52 -15.03
C LEU A 141 -4.18 -3.49 -16.38
N GLY A 142 -4.82 -3.99 -17.44
CA GLY A 142 -4.30 -3.94 -18.81
C GLY A 142 -4.16 -2.52 -19.40
N ARG A 143 -4.76 -1.49 -18.79
CA ARG A 143 -4.60 -0.08 -19.20
C ARG A 143 -3.39 0.60 -18.59
N LEU A 144 -2.78 0.02 -17.56
CA LEU A 144 -1.60 0.55 -16.89
C LEU A 144 -0.36 0.32 -17.75
N ARG A 145 -0.08 1.26 -18.66
CA ARG A 145 0.94 1.10 -19.72
C ARG A 145 2.38 0.97 -19.18
N ALA A 146 2.66 1.56 -18.03
CA ALA A 146 3.99 1.48 -17.41
C ALA A 146 4.15 0.27 -16.50
N LEU A 147 3.12 -0.56 -16.30
CA LEU A 147 3.20 -1.69 -15.37
C LEU A 147 4.05 -2.80 -15.97
N HIS A 148 5.19 -3.09 -15.35
CA HIS A 148 6.12 -4.14 -15.77
C HIS A 148 6.03 -5.38 -14.88
N LEU A 149 5.66 -5.20 -13.61
CA LEU A 149 5.54 -6.29 -12.65
C LEU A 149 4.22 -6.17 -11.89
N LEU A 150 3.43 -7.23 -11.99
CA LEU A 150 2.17 -7.40 -11.28
C LEU A 150 2.25 -8.69 -10.45
N GLN A 151 2.12 -8.55 -9.14
CA GLN A 151 1.87 -9.64 -8.20
C GLN A 151 0.47 -9.43 -7.61
N LEU A 152 -0.44 -10.34 -7.95
CA LEU A 152 -1.84 -10.23 -7.55
C LEU A 152 -2.25 -11.54 -6.88
N SER A 153 -2.60 -11.44 -5.59
CA SER A 153 -3.19 -12.56 -4.85
C SER A 153 -4.71 -12.40 -4.80
N VAL A 154 -5.44 -13.49 -5.03
CA VAL A 154 -6.91 -13.50 -5.07
C VAL A 154 -7.44 -14.51 -4.07
N ASP A 155 -8.58 -14.22 -3.44
CA ASP A 155 -9.13 -15.10 -2.39
C ASP A 155 -9.55 -16.41 -3.07
N PRO A 156 -8.94 -17.56 -2.68
CA PRO A 156 -9.26 -18.82 -3.31
C PRO A 156 -10.72 -19.22 -3.17
N LYS A 157 -11.45 -18.68 -2.17
CA LYS A 157 -12.89 -18.91 -2.00
C LYS A 157 -13.73 -18.27 -3.11
N ASN A 158 -13.21 -17.26 -3.81
CA ASN A 158 -13.88 -16.55 -4.90
C ASN A 158 -13.35 -16.96 -6.30
N LEU A 159 -12.40 -17.89 -6.40
CA LEU A 159 -11.88 -18.36 -7.71
C LEU A 159 -12.90 -19.13 -8.54
N GLY A 160 -13.99 -19.63 -7.94
CA GLY A 160 -15.05 -20.38 -8.65
C GLY A 160 -15.88 -19.54 -9.63
N THR A 161 -15.79 -18.20 -9.59
CA THR A 161 -16.49 -17.28 -10.49
C THR A 161 -15.62 -16.73 -11.61
N LEU A 162 -14.30 -16.94 -11.56
CA LEU A 162 -13.35 -16.50 -12.57
C LEU A 162 -13.14 -17.63 -13.57
N GLY A 163 -13.74 -17.49 -14.76
CA GLY A 163 -13.48 -18.37 -15.91
C GLY A 163 -11.98 -18.58 -16.10
N GLY A 164 -11.57 -19.84 -16.28
CA GLY A 164 -10.20 -20.32 -16.04
C GLY A 164 -9.08 -19.49 -16.68
N PHE A 165 -7.98 -19.37 -15.93
CA PHE A 165 -6.73 -18.79 -16.41
C PHE A 165 -5.59 -19.81 -16.33
N ILE A 166 -4.79 -19.83 -17.39
CA ILE A 166 -3.48 -20.45 -17.46
C ILE A 166 -2.47 -19.39 -17.01
N ILE A 167 -1.74 -19.68 -15.94
CA ILE A 167 -0.60 -18.87 -15.49
C ILE A 167 0.62 -19.40 -16.24
N GLY A 168 1.19 -18.57 -17.12
CA GLY A 168 2.48 -18.85 -17.74
C GLY A 168 3.59 -18.71 -16.69
N CYS A 169 4.37 -19.77 -16.53
CA CYS A 169 5.58 -19.80 -15.71
C CYS A 169 6.69 -18.91 -16.28
#